data_AF-A0A7S1RMG1-F1
#
_entry.id   AF-A0A7S1RMG1-F1
#
_cell.length_a   1.000
_cell.length_b   1.000
_cell.length_c   1.000
_cell.angle_alpha   90.00
_cell.angle_beta   90.00
_cell.angle_gamma   90.00
#
_symmetry.space_group_name_H-M   'P 1'
#
loop_
_entity.id
_entity.type
_entity.pdbx_description
1 polymer ?
#
loop_
_entity_poly.entity_id
_entity_poly.type
_entity_poly.pdbx_seq_one_letter_code
_entity_poly.pdbx_strand_id
1 'polypeptide(L)'
;SGRRLCHGPAMIASRQKPTRLHWSRGVRNCDGDEELYRAALSEYPRTLQATVAKIQAAQQKGDLDAVREGAWRVQGSAAYLAAEALRAAAAVIVGAGTGPGAAAELRPLVLALAEEAQAVCEEARTAAASRTRGSQDAEEAKLLGAVPGAAGSEADAGGGQARKCNCSLQ
;
A
#
# COMPACT_ATOMS: atom_id res chain seq x y z
N SER A 1 57.54 6.70 14.52
CA SER A 1 56.41 7.51 14.99
C SER A 1 55.14 7.15 14.23
N GLY A 2 54.13 6.69 14.97
CA GLY A 2 52.96 5.98 14.44
C GLY A 2 51.85 6.87 13.91
N ARG A 3 51.22 6.43 12.81
CA ARG A 3 49.94 6.97 12.32
C ARG A 3 48.83 6.12 12.91
N ARG A 4 48.02 6.70 13.80
CA ARG A 4 46.78 6.11 14.29
C ARG A 4 45.74 6.24 13.17
N LEU A 5 45.32 5.11 12.62
CA LEU A 5 44.14 5.03 11.77
C LEU A 5 42.92 5.02 12.70
N CYS A 6 42.16 6.10 12.71
CA CYS A 6 40.89 6.21 13.42
C CYS A 6 39.87 5.34 12.67
N HIS A 7 39.61 4.12 13.15
CA HIS A 7 38.46 3.34 12.71
C HIS A 7 37.21 3.89 13.39
N GLY A 8 36.48 4.75 12.68
CA GLY A 8 35.14 5.16 13.06
C GLY A 8 34.19 3.95 13.00
N PRO A 9 33.16 3.88 13.87
CA PRO A 9 32.21 2.79 13.87
C PRO A 9 31.48 2.74 12.52
N ALA A 10 31.56 1.60 11.84
CA ALA A 10 30.77 1.33 10.66
C ALA A 10 29.29 1.36 11.03
N MET A 11 28.59 2.42 10.65
CA MET A 11 27.13 2.50 10.71
C MET A 11 26.59 1.37 9.82
N ILE A 12 26.12 0.29 10.45
CA ILE A 12 25.40 -0.78 9.76
C ILE A 12 24.08 -0.16 9.31
N ALA A 13 24.06 0.35 8.07
CA ALA A 13 22.84 0.76 7.42
C ALA A 13 21.96 -0.49 7.29
N SER A 14 20.97 -0.59 8.17
CA SER A 14 19.92 -1.60 8.10
C SER A 14 19.38 -1.59 6.68
N ARG A 15 19.66 -2.65 5.90
CA ARG A 15 19.08 -2.83 4.57
C ARG A 15 17.58 -2.97 4.74
N GLN A 16 16.86 -1.85 4.72
CA GLN A 16 15.41 -1.87 4.69
C GLN A 16 15.02 -2.60 3.42
N LYS A 17 14.26 -3.68 3.55
CA LYS A 17 13.71 -4.38 2.39
C LYS A 17 12.82 -3.37 1.64
N PRO A 18 12.92 -3.29 0.30
CA PRO A 18 12.05 -2.41 -0.46
C PRO A 18 10.59 -2.81 -0.19
N THR A 19 9.75 -1.85 0.20
CA THR A 19 8.33 -2.07 0.43
C THR A 19 7.64 -2.38 -0.89
N ARG A 20 6.75 -3.37 -0.90
CA ARG A 20 6.00 -3.75 -2.11
C ARG A 20 4.76 -2.89 -2.27
N LEU A 21 4.23 -2.34 -1.18
CA LEU A 21 3.10 -1.41 -1.17
C LEU A 21 3.58 0.02 -0.92
N HIS A 22 3.15 0.94 -1.79
CA HIS A 22 3.46 2.36 -1.62
C HIS A 22 2.33 3.08 -0.90
N TRP A 23 2.34 3.06 0.44
CA TRP A 23 1.23 3.53 1.30
C TRP A 23 0.62 4.87 0.87
N SER A 24 1.42 5.95 0.83
CA SER A 24 0.92 7.30 0.51
C SER A 24 0.28 7.40 -0.88
N ARG A 25 0.73 6.57 -1.83
CA ARG A 25 0.15 6.53 -3.17
C ARG A 25 -1.15 5.72 -3.18
N GLY A 26 -1.19 4.61 -2.46
CA GLY A 26 -2.41 3.81 -2.28
C GLY A 26 -3.53 4.62 -1.62
N VAL A 27 -3.23 5.33 -0.53
CA VAL A 27 -4.20 6.24 0.13
C VAL A 27 -4.70 7.33 -0.82
N ARG A 28 -3.82 7.91 -1.63
CA ARG A 28 -4.21 8.89 -2.65
C ARG A 28 -5.14 8.31 -3.73
N ASN A 29 -4.98 7.03 -4.08
CA ASN A 29 -5.89 6.34 -5.01
C ASN A 29 -7.27 6.07 -4.38
N CYS A 30 -7.39 6.21 -3.05
CA CYS A 30 -8.64 6.14 -2.29
C CYS A 30 -9.09 7.55 -1.84
N ASP A 31 -8.86 8.58 -2.66
CA ASP A 31 -9.25 9.98 -2.40
C ASP A 31 -8.70 10.55 -1.07
N GLY A 32 -7.62 9.98 -0.55
CA GLY A 32 -7.02 10.38 0.74
C GLY A 32 -7.60 9.63 1.94
N ASP A 33 -8.55 8.73 1.76
CA ASP A 33 -9.15 7.94 2.84
C ASP A 33 -8.28 6.72 3.19
N GLU A 34 -7.57 6.83 4.31
CA GLU A 34 -6.74 5.74 4.84
C GLU A 34 -7.55 4.52 5.28
N GLU A 35 -8.75 4.72 5.82
CA GLU A 35 -9.56 3.61 6.32
C GLU A 35 -10.15 2.80 5.16
N LEU A 36 -10.55 3.49 4.09
CA LEU A 36 -10.93 2.84 2.84
C LEU A 36 -9.76 2.06 2.24
N TYR A 37 -8.55 2.63 2.24
CA TYR A 37 -7.37 1.93 1.76
C TYR A 37 -7.04 0.69 2.61
N ARG A 38 -7.14 0.77 3.94
CA ARG A 38 -6.99 -0.39 4.85
C ARG A 38 -8.02 -1.47 4.57
N ALA A 39 -9.29 -1.09 4.38
CA ALA A 39 -10.36 -2.03 4.04
C ALA A 39 -10.11 -2.71 2.68
N ALA A 40 -9.59 -1.96 1.69
CA ALA A 40 -9.17 -2.55 0.44
C ALA A 40 -8.04 -3.57 0.63
N LEU A 41 -7.03 -3.22 1.45
CA LEU A 41 -5.91 -4.12 1.78
C LEU A 41 -6.33 -5.36 2.58
N SER A 42 -7.38 -5.31 3.40
CA SER A 42 -7.85 -6.50 4.13
C SER A 42 -8.52 -7.53 3.22
N GLU A 43 -9.24 -7.09 2.18
CA GLU A 43 -9.92 -7.97 1.24
C GLU A 43 -9.02 -8.44 0.08
N TYR A 44 -8.02 -7.64 -0.27
CA TYR A 44 -7.19 -7.89 -1.45
C TYR A 44 -6.49 -9.26 -1.46
N PRO A 45 -5.88 -9.77 -0.36
CA PRO A 45 -5.18 -11.05 -0.37
C PRO A 45 -6.04 -12.21 -0.84
N ARG A 46 -7.31 -12.26 -0.43
CA ARG A 46 -8.25 -13.33 -0.83
C ARG A 46 -8.47 -13.31 -2.35
N THR A 47 -8.77 -12.14 -2.89
CA THR A 47 -9.06 -11.96 -4.32
C THR A 47 -7.83 -12.20 -5.19
N LEU A 48 -6.66 -11.71 -4.74
CA LEU A 48 -5.40 -11.88 -5.44
C LEU A 48 -5.00 -13.36 -5.49
N GLN A 49 -5.03 -14.08 -4.36
CA GLN A 49 -4.70 -15.50 -4.31
C GLN A 49 -5.61 -16.35 -5.20
N ALA A 50 -6.93 -16.08 -5.17
CA ALA A 50 -7.87 -16.79 -6.04
C ALA A 50 -7.60 -16.52 -7.54
N THR A 51 -7.18 -15.30 -7.88
CA THR A 51 -6.86 -14.93 -9.26
C THR A 51 -5.55 -15.60 -9.71
N VAL A 52 -4.51 -15.58 -8.89
CA VAL A 52 -3.23 -16.24 -9.19
C VAL A 52 -3.40 -17.75 -9.34
N ALA A 53 -4.21 -18.40 -8.50
CA ALA A 53 -4.52 -19.82 -8.64
C ALA A 53 -5.19 -20.14 -9.99
N LYS A 54 -6.10 -19.28 -10.47
CA LYS A 54 -6.71 -19.42 -11.80
C LYS A 54 -5.70 -19.25 -12.92
N ILE A 55 -4.78 -18.28 -12.80
CA ILE A 55 -3.68 -18.07 -13.77
C ILE A 55 -2.79 -19.31 -13.84
N GLN A 56 -2.38 -19.86 -12.69
CA GLN A 56 -1.57 -21.08 -12.64
C GLN A 56 -2.29 -22.28 -13.27
N ALA A 57 -3.59 -22.45 -12.99
CA ALA A 57 -4.38 -23.52 -13.58
C ALA A 57 -4.53 -23.36 -15.12
N ALA A 58 -4.71 -22.13 -15.61
CA ALA A 58 -4.75 -21.83 -17.04
C ALA A 58 -3.39 -22.13 -17.71
N GLN A 59 -2.28 -21.76 -17.07
CA GLN A 59 -0.92 -22.03 -17.54
C GLN A 59 -0.67 -23.54 -17.68
N GLN A 60 -1.10 -24.35 -16.71
CA GLN A 60 -0.97 -25.82 -16.76
C GLN A 60 -1.78 -26.44 -17.90
N LYS A 61 -2.91 -25.83 -18.28
CA LYS A 61 -3.75 -26.26 -19.40
C LYS A 61 -3.27 -25.75 -20.76
N GLY A 62 -2.26 -24.86 -20.79
CA GLY A 62 -1.82 -24.19 -22.01
C GLY A 62 -2.79 -23.13 -22.53
N ASP A 63 -3.74 -22.66 -21.70
CA ASP A 63 -4.70 -21.62 -22.06
C ASP A 63 -4.05 -20.23 -21.88
N LEU A 64 -3.37 -19.76 -22.92
CA LEU A 64 -2.59 -18.52 -22.89
C LEU A 64 -3.48 -17.29 -22.76
N ASP A 65 -4.68 -17.32 -23.34
CA ASP A 65 -5.62 -16.19 -23.29
C ASP A 65 -6.14 -16.00 -21.86
N ALA A 66 -6.51 -17.09 -21.18
CA ALA A 66 -6.92 -17.03 -19.78
C ALA A 66 -5.77 -16.58 -18.84
N VAL A 67 -4.52 -16.99 -19.12
CA VAL A 67 -3.34 -16.49 -18.38
C VAL A 67 -3.20 -14.98 -18.54
N ARG A 68 -3.29 -14.46 -19.78
CA ARG A 68 -3.15 -13.03 -20.07
C ARG A 68 -4.29 -12.22 -19.48
N GLU A 69 -5.53 -12.69 -19.59
CA GLU A 69 -6.69 -12.01 -19.01
C GLU A 69 -6.57 -11.94 -17.48
N GLY A 70 -6.18 -13.05 -16.84
CA GLY A 70 -5.93 -13.07 -15.40
C GLY A 70 -4.82 -12.10 -14.98
N ALA A 71 -3.70 -12.09 -15.71
CA ALA A 71 -2.60 -11.17 -15.46
C ALA A 71 -3.02 -9.70 -15.66
N TRP A 72 -3.83 -9.39 -16.67
CA TRP A 72 -4.36 -8.04 -16.89
C TRP A 72 -5.22 -7.55 -15.71
N ARG A 73 -6.06 -8.43 -15.15
CA ARG A 73 -6.84 -8.11 -13.93
C ARG A 73 -5.91 -7.86 -12.73
N VAL A 74 -4.87 -8.68 -12.55
CA VAL A 74 -3.87 -8.46 -11.49
C VAL A 74 -3.16 -7.12 -11.69
N GLN A 75 -2.72 -6.80 -12.91
CA GLN A 75 -2.06 -5.54 -13.25
C GLN A 75 -2.91 -4.32 -12.87
N GLY A 76 -4.19 -4.31 -13.23
CA GLY A 76 -5.12 -3.23 -12.91
C GLY A 76 -5.33 -3.06 -11.41
N SER A 77 -5.60 -4.17 -10.70
CA SER A 77 -5.80 -4.15 -9.25
C SER A 77 -4.53 -3.74 -8.48
N ALA A 78 -3.36 -4.18 -8.91
CA ALA A 78 -2.08 -3.83 -8.32
C ALA A 78 -1.74 -2.35 -8.52
N ALA A 79 -2.11 -1.76 -9.68
CA ALA A 79 -1.95 -0.33 -9.92
C ALA A 79 -2.80 0.50 -8.95
N TYR A 80 -4.04 0.08 -8.68
CA TYR A 80 -4.93 0.73 -7.72
C TYR A 80 -4.37 0.69 -6.30
N LEU A 81 -3.75 -0.42 -5.88
CA LEU A 81 -3.14 -0.55 -4.55
C LEU A 81 -1.68 -0.06 -4.49
N ALA A 82 -1.18 0.57 -5.56
CA ALA A 82 0.20 1.03 -5.66
C ALA A 82 1.25 -0.08 -5.36
N ALA A 83 0.96 -1.31 -5.80
CA ALA A 83 1.82 -2.47 -5.71
C ALA A 83 2.68 -2.62 -7.00
N GLU A 84 3.67 -1.75 -7.18
CA GLU A 84 4.37 -1.61 -8.48
C GLU A 84 5.11 -2.86 -8.94
N ALA A 85 5.74 -3.60 -8.01
CA ALA A 85 6.44 -4.85 -8.37
C ALA A 85 5.48 -5.91 -8.92
N LEU A 86 4.33 -6.09 -8.25
CA LEU A 86 3.28 -7.01 -8.70
C LEU A 86 2.68 -6.56 -10.03
N ARG A 87 2.42 -5.26 -10.18
CA ARG A 87 1.93 -4.67 -11.43
C ARG A 87 2.90 -4.91 -12.58
N ALA A 88 4.21 -4.71 -12.36
CA ALA A 88 5.24 -4.94 -13.35
C ALA A 88 5.32 -6.42 -13.76
N ALA A 89 5.33 -7.34 -12.79
CA ALA A 89 5.31 -8.78 -13.06
C ALA A 89 4.09 -9.19 -13.92
N ALA A 90 2.90 -8.65 -13.60
CA ALA A 90 1.69 -8.88 -14.36
C ALA A 90 1.76 -8.29 -15.78
N ALA A 91 2.30 -7.08 -15.93
CA ALA A 91 2.45 -6.42 -17.23
C ALA A 91 3.37 -7.19 -18.18
N VAL A 92 4.43 -7.82 -17.66
CA VAL A 92 5.33 -8.67 -18.47
C VAL A 92 4.57 -9.86 -19.06
N ILE A 93 3.67 -10.49 -18.30
CA ILE A 93 2.84 -11.60 -18.79
C ILE A 93 1.85 -11.10 -19.85
N VAL A 94 1.21 -9.96 -19.63
CA VAL A 94 0.25 -9.37 -20.59
C VAL A 94 0.90 -9.07 -21.94
N GLY A 95 2.15 -8.61 -21.92
CA GLY A 95 2.96 -8.28 -23.10
C GLY A 95 3.68 -9.47 -23.76
N ALA A 96 3.63 -10.67 -23.17
CA ALA A 96 4.26 -11.85 -23.74
C ALA A 96 3.58 -12.28 -25.05
N GLY A 97 4.37 -12.82 -25.99
CA GLY A 97 3.90 -13.28 -27.29
C GLY A 97 3.02 -14.54 -27.20
N THR A 98 2.26 -14.81 -28.26
CA THR A 98 1.35 -15.98 -28.37
C THR A 98 1.87 -17.04 -29.35
N GLY A 99 3.18 -17.07 -29.59
CA GLY A 99 3.79 -17.97 -30.56
C GLY A 99 3.96 -19.42 -30.07
N PRO A 100 4.44 -20.32 -30.94
CA PRO A 100 4.87 -21.67 -30.53
C PRO A 100 5.94 -21.56 -29.43
N GLY A 101 5.73 -22.23 -28.30
CA GLY A 101 6.63 -22.16 -27.14
C GLY A 101 6.26 -21.13 -26.07
N ALA A 102 5.30 -20.23 -26.34
CA ALA A 102 4.85 -19.22 -25.37
C ALA A 102 4.42 -19.82 -24.03
N ALA A 103 3.79 -21.01 -24.02
CA ALA A 103 3.39 -21.70 -22.79
C ALA A 103 4.59 -22.03 -21.88
N ALA A 104 5.73 -22.39 -22.46
CA ALA A 104 6.96 -22.68 -21.72
C ALA A 104 7.63 -21.39 -21.21
N GLU A 105 7.61 -20.33 -22.02
CA GLU A 105 8.13 -19.01 -21.66
C GLU A 105 7.32 -18.33 -20.55
N LEU A 106 5.99 -18.52 -20.53
CA LEU A 106 5.11 -17.96 -19.51
C LEU A 106 5.27 -18.64 -18.15
N ARG A 107 5.74 -19.89 -18.09
CA ARG A 107 5.86 -20.65 -16.84
C ARG A 107 6.72 -19.94 -15.78
N PRO A 108 7.97 -19.52 -16.04
CA PRO A 108 8.77 -18.79 -15.06
C PRO A 108 8.15 -17.44 -14.69
N LEU A 109 7.45 -16.78 -15.61
CA LEU A 109 6.80 -15.49 -15.35
C LEU A 109 5.60 -15.65 -14.39
N VAL A 110 4.79 -16.69 -14.58
CA VAL A 110 3.66 -17.01 -13.69
C VAL A 110 4.14 -17.40 -12.29
N LEU A 111 5.29 -18.07 -12.18
CA LEU A 111 5.92 -18.35 -10.87
C LEU A 111 6.37 -17.06 -10.18
N ALA A 112 7.08 -16.19 -10.89
CA ALA A 112 7.50 -14.89 -10.35
C ALA A 112 6.30 -14.02 -9.92
N LEU A 113 5.21 -14.02 -10.70
CA LEU A 113 3.97 -13.34 -10.32
C LEU A 113 3.40 -13.89 -9.01
N ALA A 114 3.40 -15.22 -8.83
CA ALA A 114 2.88 -15.85 -7.62
C ALA A 114 3.72 -15.52 -6.38
N GLU A 115 5.05 -15.49 -6.50
CA GLU A 115 5.96 -15.07 -5.43
C GLU A 115 5.72 -13.61 -5.01
N GLU A 116 5.63 -12.69 -5.98
CA GLU A 116 5.32 -11.29 -5.71
C GLU A 116 3.92 -11.11 -5.12
N ALA A 117 2.93 -11.89 -5.58
CA ALA A 117 1.59 -11.88 -5.03
C ALA A 117 1.56 -12.33 -3.56
N GLN A 118 2.32 -13.38 -3.21
CA GLN A 118 2.45 -13.82 -1.82
C GLN A 118 3.09 -12.74 -0.95
N ALA A 119 4.19 -12.13 -1.41
CA ALA A 119 4.86 -11.05 -0.68
C ALA A 119 3.91 -9.85 -0.43
N VAL A 120 3.14 -9.44 -1.44
CA VAL A 120 2.12 -8.39 -1.30
C VAL A 120 1.02 -8.78 -0.33
N CYS A 121 0.57 -10.05 -0.33
CA CYS A 121 -0.43 -10.52 0.63
C CYS A 121 0.04 -10.42 2.09
N GLU A 122 1.30 -10.76 2.35
CA GLU A 122 1.90 -10.67 3.69
C GLU A 122 2.01 -9.21 4.15
N GLU A 123 2.47 -8.32 3.26
CA GLU A 123 2.58 -6.89 3.54
C GLU A 123 1.20 -6.25 3.74
N ALA A 124 0.21 -6.58 2.90
CA ALA A 124 -1.16 -6.08 3.00
C ALA A 124 -1.82 -6.46 4.33
N ARG A 125 -1.67 -7.71 4.78
CA ARG A 125 -2.19 -8.17 6.09
C ARG A 125 -1.56 -7.40 7.25
N THR A 126 -0.24 -7.19 7.18
CA THR A 126 0.49 -6.43 8.20
C THR A 126 0.03 -4.98 8.24
N ALA A 127 -0.09 -4.34 7.08
CA ALA A 127 -0.48 -2.94 6.96
C ALA A 127 -1.95 -2.69 7.34
N ALA A 128 -2.86 -3.64 7.04
CA ALA A 128 -4.25 -3.59 7.47
C ALA A 128 -4.40 -3.78 8.99
N ALA A 129 -3.57 -4.63 9.61
CA ALA A 129 -3.59 -4.88 11.05
C ALA A 129 -2.98 -3.74 11.88
N SER A 130 -2.09 -2.93 11.30
CA SER A 130 -1.36 -1.86 12.01
C SER A 130 -2.19 -0.61 12.38
N ARG A 131 -3.49 -0.76 12.66
CA ARG A 131 -4.22 0.28 13.39
C ARG A 131 -3.54 0.45 14.77
N THR A 132 -3.49 1.69 15.27
CA THR A 132 -3.20 2.03 16.68
C THR A 132 -1.75 1.89 17.18
N ARG A 133 -0.97 2.96 17.04
CA ARG A 133 -0.19 3.51 18.17
C ARG A 133 -0.27 5.04 18.23
N GLY A 134 -0.26 5.72 17.09
CA GLY A 134 -0.26 7.19 17.07
C GLY A 134 -1.58 7.89 17.44
N SER A 135 -2.74 7.22 17.39
CA SER A 135 -4.05 7.88 17.58
C SER A 135 -4.74 7.58 18.92
N GLN A 136 -4.31 6.55 19.67
CA GLN A 136 -4.87 6.24 21.00
C GLN A 136 -4.13 7.00 22.10
N ASP A 137 -2.80 7.20 21.97
CA ASP A 137 -2.02 7.98 22.93
C ASP A 137 -2.43 9.47 22.96
N ALA A 138 -2.96 9.99 21.84
CA ALA A 138 -3.45 11.36 21.76
C ALA A 138 -4.83 11.56 22.41
N GLU A 139 -5.66 10.51 22.51
CA GLU A 139 -6.97 10.60 23.17
C GLU A 139 -6.87 10.26 24.67
N GLU A 140 -6.02 9.31 25.07
CA GLU A 140 -5.77 8.99 26.49
C GLU A 140 -5.06 10.13 27.22
N ALA A 141 -4.16 10.86 26.55
CA ALA A 141 -3.57 12.09 27.09
C ALA A 141 -4.59 13.23 27.30
N LYS A 142 -5.74 13.19 26.62
CA LYS A 142 -6.81 14.18 26.77
C LYS A 142 -7.80 13.81 27.89
N LEU A 143 -7.98 12.52 28.16
CA LEU A 143 -8.85 12.01 29.23
C LEU A 143 -8.20 12.05 30.63
N LEU A 144 -6.87 12.00 30.71
CA LEU A 144 -6.15 12.09 31.99
C LEU A 144 -5.72 13.52 32.38
N GLY A 145 -6.02 14.52 31.54
CA GLY A 145 -5.56 15.92 31.70
C GLY A 145 -6.61 16.93 32.18
N ALA A 146 -7.79 16.51 32.65
CA ALA A 146 -8.81 17.43 33.15
C ALA A 146 -8.98 17.29 34.67
N VAL A 147 -8.08 17.90 35.44
CA VAL A 147 -8.36 18.30 36.83
C VAL A 147 -8.91 19.73 36.77
N PRO A 148 -10.22 19.96 36.97
CA PRO A 148 -10.76 21.31 37.06
C PRO A 148 -10.38 21.92 38.42
N GLY A 149 -9.26 22.65 38.43
CA GLY A 149 -8.94 23.60 39.48
C GLY A 149 -9.74 24.89 39.27
N ALA A 150 -10.77 25.07 40.08
CA ALA A 150 -11.54 26.30 40.16
C ALA A 150 -10.69 27.46 40.70
N ALA A 151 -10.67 28.60 40.01
CA ALA A 151 -10.85 29.94 40.57
C ALA A 151 -10.63 31.07 39.53
N GLY A 152 -11.65 31.92 39.37
CA GLY A 152 -11.47 33.38 39.26
C GLY A 152 -11.57 34.05 37.88
N SER A 153 -12.67 34.81 37.70
CA SER A 153 -12.86 36.17 37.13
C SER A 153 -12.02 36.65 35.94
N GLU A 154 -12.45 37.54 35.05
CA GLU A 154 -13.69 38.25 34.68
C GLU A 154 -13.37 38.95 33.35
N ALA A 155 -14.41 39.23 32.55
CA ALA A 155 -14.53 40.28 31.52
C ALA A 155 -13.42 40.47 30.45
N ASP A 156 -13.81 40.43 29.17
CA ASP A 156 -14.05 41.66 28.38
C ASP A 156 -14.51 41.36 26.94
N ALA A 157 -15.26 42.32 26.39
CA ALA A 157 -16.09 42.27 25.20
C ALA A 157 -15.36 42.54 23.86
N GLY A 158 -16.04 42.20 22.76
CA GLY A 158 -15.73 42.65 21.39
C GLY A 158 -15.63 41.48 20.42
N GLY A 159 -16.61 41.16 19.56
CA GLY A 159 -17.32 42.07 18.65
C GLY A 159 -16.59 42.05 17.29
N GLY A 160 -17.03 41.23 16.34
CA GLY A 160 -16.29 41.07 15.07
C GLY A 160 -16.95 40.24 13.97
N GLN A 161 -18.21 40.54 13.66
CA GLN A 161 -18.86 40.55 12.34
C GLN A 161 -18.47 39.51 11.26
N ALA A 162 -19.50 38.77 10.85
CA ALA A 162 -19.58 37.95 9.64
C ALA A 162 -19.33 38.74 8.34
N ARG A 163 -18.68 38.09 7.36
CA ARG A 163 -18.85 38.40 5.94
C ARG A 163 -18.97 37.12 5.11
N LYS A 164 -20.19 36.90 4.62
CA LYS A 164 -20.52 36.11 3.44
C LYS A 164 -19.92 36.81 2.21
N CYS A 165 -19.33 36.04 1.29
CA CYS A 165 -19.36 36.37 -0.13
C CYS A 165 -19.58 35.09 -0.95
N ASN A 166 -20.39 35.25 -1.98
CA ASN A 166 -21.10 34.27 -2.79
C ASN A 166 -20.68 34.44 -4.26
N CYS A 167 -20.72 33.35 -5.05
CA CYS A 167 -20.71 33.28 -6.52
C CYS A 167 -19.45 33.82 -7.26
N SER A 168 -19.04 33.28 -8.42
CA SER A 168 -19.86 32.87 -9.56
C SER A 168 -19.24 31.75 -10.39
N LEU A 169 -20.11 30.88 -10.90
CA LEU A 169 -19.89 30.05 -12.09
C LEU A 169 -19.70 30.94 -13.32
N GLN A 170 -18.81 30.52 -14.22
CA GLN A 170 -18.93 30.68 -15.67
C GLN A 170 -18.53 29.37 -16.33
#